data_AF-A0A6B3CUU8-F1
#
_entry.id   AF-A0A6B3CUU8-F1
#
_cell.length_a   1.000
_cell.length_b   1.000
_cell.length_c   1.000
_cell.angle_alpha   90.00
_cell.angle_beta   90.00
_cell.angle_gamma   90.00
#
_symmetry.space_group_name_H-M   'P 1'
#
loop_
_entity.id
_entity.type
_entity.pdbx_description
1 polymer ?
#
loop_
_entity_poly.entity_id
_entity_poly.type
_entity_poly.pdbx_seq_one_letter_code
_entity_poly.pdbx_strand_id
1 'polypeptide(L)' 'TLNEPWCSAFLGYSVGRHAPGAKEGRGALAAAHHLLVGHGLAVRALRAAGVREVGITLNLDRNLPATDSPADAA' A
#
# COMPACT_ATOMS: atom_id res chain seq x y z
N THR A 1 4.19 -10.42 4.87
CA THR A 1 2.94 -10.93 4.28
C THR A 1 2.73 -10.33 2.90
N LEU A 2 2.70 -9.01 2.76
CA LEU A 2 2.53 -8.31 1.49
C LEU A 2 3.74 -7.43 1.21
N ASN A 3 4.13 -7.39 -0.06
CA ASN A 3 5.10 -6.45 -0.60
C ASN A 3 4.35 -5.25 -1.18
N GLU A 4 4.71 -4.05 -0.74
CA GLU A 4 4.32 -2.77 -1.36
C GLU A 4 2.82 -2.65 -1.67
N PRO A 5 1.94 -2.62 -0.66
CA PRO A 5 0.50 -2.47 -0.88
C PRO A 5 0.13 -1.25 -1.73
N TRP A 6 0.93 -0.18 -1.65
CA TRP A 6 0.73 1.02 -2.47
C TRP A 6 0.86 0.72 -3.97
N CYS A 7 1.86 -0.07 -4.38
CA CYS A 7 2.06 -0.47 -5.77
C CYS A 7 0.85 -1.27 -6.28
N SER A 8 0.43 -2.30 -5.54
CA SER A 8 -0.71 -3.14 -5.95
C SER A 8 -2.04 -2.36 -5.98
N ALA A 9 -2.23 -1.40 -5.08
CA ALA A 9 -3.44 -0.60 -5.01
C ALA A 9 -3.43 0.58 -5.99
N PHE A 10 -2.52 1.53 -5.82
CA PHE A 10 -2.55 2.80 -6.54
C PHE A 10 -1.96 2.67 -7.95
N LEU A 11 -0.86 1.95 -8.14
CA LEU A 11 -0.36 1.71 -9.51
C LEU A 11 -1.26 0.76 -10.29
N GLY A 12 -1.95 -0.17 -9.62
CA GLY A 12 -2.86 -1.13 -10.24
C GLY A 12 -4.23 -0.58 -10.59
N TYR A 13 -4.84 0.20 -9.69
CA TYR A 13 -6.24 0.61 -9.79
C TYR A 13 -6.47 2.12 -9.98
N SER A 14 -5.45 2.98 -9.84
CA SER A 14 -5.59 4.43 -10.04
C SER A 14 -4.68 4.97 -11.15
N VAL A 15 -3.39 4.69 -11.12
CA VAL A 15 -2.43 5.17 -12.14
C VAL A 15 -2.47 4.28 -13.40
N GLY A 16 -2.77 2.99 -13.22
CA GLY A 16 -2.86 2.01 -14.31
C GLY A 16 -1.50 1.58 -14.88
N ARG A 17 -0.41 1.71 -14.10
CA ARG A 17 0.95 1.29 -14.50
C ARG A 17 1.22 -0.18 -14.20
N HIS A 18 0.59 -0.73 -13.17
CA HIS A 18 0.63 -2.15 -12.84
C HIS A 18 -0.70 -2.81 -13.17
N ALA A 19 -0.73 -4.14 -13.24
CA ALA A 19 -1.98 -4.89 -13.35
C ALA A 19 -2.94 -4.55 -12.17
N PRO A 20 -4.25 -4.49 -12.38
CA PRO A 20 -4.96 -4.75 -13.64
C PRO A 20 -4.91 -3.61 -14.67
N GLY A 21 -4.24 -2.49 -14.38
CA GLY A 21 -4.10 -1.37 -15.32
C GLY A 21 -5.30 -0.42 -15.29
N ALA A 22 -6.13 -0.48 -14.24
CA ALA A 22 -7.29 0.37 -14.11
C ALA A 22 -6.88 1.81 -13.74
N LYS A 23 -7.68 2.77 -14.22
CA LYS A 23 -7.49 4.21 -14.01
C LYS A 23 -8.65 4.83 -13.22
N GLU A 24 -9.27 4.03 -12.35
CA GLU A 24 -10.51 4.37 -11.65
C GLU A 24 -10.22 4.76 -10.20
N GLY A 25 -10.40 6.04 -9.84
CA GLY A 25 -10.02 6.55 -8.51
C GLY A 25 -10.68 5.85 -7.31
N ARG A 26 -11.84 5.20 -7.49
CA ARG A 26 -12.54 4.50 -6.39
C ARG A 26 -11.95 3.11 -6.08
N GLY A 27 -11.35 2.42 -7.05
CA GLY A 27 -10.83 1.06 -6.86
C GLY A 27 -9.59 1.00 -5.97
N ALA A 28 -8.73 2.03 -6.05
CA ALA A 28 -7.45 2.04 -5.36
C ALA A 28 -7.57 2.08 -3.83
N LEU A 29 -8.46 2.90 -3.27
CA LEU A 29 -8.62 2.98 -1.80
C LEU A 29 -9.22 1.69 -1.24
N ALA A 30 -10.19 1.10 -1.94
CA ALA A 30 -10.76 -0.20 -1.58
C ALA A 30 -9.69 -1.31 -1.63
N ALA A 31 -8.87 -1.33 -2.69
CA ALA A 31 -7.75 -2.27 -2.80
C ALA A 31 -6.75 -2.09 -1.65
N ALA A 32 -6.35 -0.85 -1.34
CA ALA A 32 -5.44 -0.55 -0.23
C ALA A 32 -6.02 -1.04 1.11
N HIS A 33 -7.30 -0.78 1.38
CA HIS A 33 -7.97 -1.24 2.59
C HIS A 33 -7.97 -2.78 2.68
N HIS A 34 -8.39 -3.48 1.62
CA HIS A 34 -8.43 -4.95 1.62
C HIS A 34 -7.03 -5.58 1.74
N LEU A 35 -6.00 -4.97 1.16
CA LEU A 35 -4.63 -5.43 1.32
C LEU A 35 -4.17 -5.30 2.79
N LEU A 36 -4.48 -4.18 3.47
CA LEU A 36 -4.15 -4.01 4.88
C LEU A 36 -4.93 -4.96 5.79
N VAL A 37 -6.22 -5.19 5.52
CA VAL A 37 -7.01 -6.22 6.20
C VAL A 37 -6.40 -7.60 5.95
N GLY A 38 -6.04 -7.92 4.71
CA GLY A 38 -5.38 -9.16 4.32
C GLY A 38 -4.05 -9.38 5.05
N HIS A 39 -3.24 -8.34 5.24
CA HIS A 39 -2.05 -8.40 6.11
C HIS A 39 -2.41 -8.82 7.54
N GLY A 40 -3.41 -8.18 8.16
CA GLY A 40 -3.86 -8.52 9.51
C GLY A 40 -4.35 -9.97 9.62
N LEU A 41 -5.15 -10.43 8.65
CA LEU A 41 -5.63 -11.81 8.57
C LEU A 41 -4.47 -12.81 8.45
N ALA A 42 -3.50 -12.53 7.56
CA ALA A 42 -2.33 -13.37 7.36
C ALA A 42 -1.44 -13.44 8.62
N VAL A 43 -1.22 -12.32 9.31
CA VAL A 43 -0.47 -12.28 10.58
C VAL A 43 -1.12 -13.18 11.62
N ARG A 44 -2.45 -13.13 11.78
CA ARG A 44 -3.16 -13.99 12.74
C ARG A 44 -3.00 -15.47 12.39
N ALA A 45 -3.18 -15.83 11.12
CA ALA A 45 -3.05 -17.22 10.67
C ALA A 45 -1.63 -17.76 10.86
N LEU A 46 -0.61 -16.97 10.50
CA LEU A 46 0.80 -17.35 10.63
C LEU A 46 1.21 -17.51 12.10
N ARG A 47 0.74 -16.62 13.00
CA ARG A 47 0.98 -16.75 14.44
C ARG A 47 0.32 -17.99 15.02
N ALA A 48 -0.90 -18.32 14.60
CA ALA A 48 -1.57 -19.56 15.00
C ALA A 48 -0.81 -20.82 14.53
N ALA A 49 -0.08 -20.73 13.42
CA ALA A 49 0.80 -21.78 12.90
C ALA A 49 2.21 -21.79 13.52
N GLY A 50 2.48 -20.96 14.54
CA GLY A 50 3.78 -20.92 15.24
C GLY A 50 4.85 -20.03 14.61
N VAL A 51 4.52 -19.26 13.57
CA VAL A 51 5.45 -18.28 12.99
C VAL A 51 5.65 -17.12 13.97
N ARG A 52 6.90 -16.88 14.37
CA ARG A 52 7.26 -15.84 15.34
C ARG A 52 7.50 -14.47 14.70
N GLU A 53 8.14 -14.45 13.53
CA GLU A 53 8.46 -13.22 12.82
C GLU A 53 7.60 -13.10 11.56
N VAL A 54 6.76 -12.08 11.53
CA VAL A 54 5.91 -11.75 10.39
C VAL A 54 5.66 -10.25 10.38
N GLY A 55 5.84 -9.64 9.21
CA GLY A 55 5.64 -8.20 9.01
C GLY A 55 5.09 -7.88 7.63
N ILE A 56 4.95 -6.59 7.33
CA ILE A 56 4.60 -6.05 6.02
C ILE A 56 5.81 -5.28 5.47
N THR A 57 5.97 -5.25 4.15
CA THR A 57 7.00 -4.44 3.50
C THR A 57 6.32 -3.25 2.82
N LEU A 58 6.80 -2.05 3.12
CA LEU A 58 6.26 -0.79 2.59
C LEU A 58 7.32 -0.08 1.76
N ASN A 59 6.93 0.36 0.56
CA ASN A 59 7.72 1.24 -0.31
C ASN A 59 7.53 2.70 0.14
N LEU A 60 8.16 3.08 1.26
CA LEU A 60 8.10 4.45 1.75
C LEU A 60 9.02 5.34 0.91
N ASP A 61 8.54 6.55 0.62
CA ASP A 61 9.32 7.59 -0.03
C ASP A 61 9.33 8.85 0.82
N ARG A 62 10.41 9.64 0.72
CA ARG A 62 10.57 10.90 1.44
C ARG A 62 10.25 12.05 0.51
N ASN A 63 9.05 12.61 0.67
CA ASN A 63 8.66 13.83 -0.05
C ASN A 63 9.28 15.05 0.63
N LEU A 64 9.95 15.90 -0.17
CA LEU A 64 10.51 17.17 0.26
C LEU A 64 9.78 18.31 -0.46
N PRO A 65 9.58 19.46 0.22
CA PRO A 65 9.03 20.64 -0.44
C PRO A 65 9.96 21.10 -1.56
N ALA A 66 9.40 21.56 -2.68
CA ALA A 66 10.19 22.06 -3.80
C ALA A 66 10.78 23.45 -3.51
N THR A 67 10.08 24.25 -2.70
CA THR A 67 10.48 25.60 -2.27
C THR A 67 10.09 25.84 -0.80
N ASP A 68 10.54 26.96 -0.24
CA ASP A 68 10.13 27.41 1.11
C ASP A 68 8.73 28.08 1.13
N SER A 69 7.96 28.01 0.02
CA SER A 69 6.63 28.61 -0.01
C SER A 69 5.65 27.83 0.89
N PRO A 70 4.69 28.50 1.55
CA PRO A 70 3.68 27.81 2.35
C PRO A 70 2.82 26.81 1.56
N ALA A 71 2.72 26.99 0.23
CA ALA A 71 1.97 26.07 -0.64
C ALA A 71 2.70 24.74 -0.86
N ASP A 72 4.03 24.73 -0.76
CA ASP A 72 4.86 23.52 -0.89
C ASP A 72 5.07 22.80 0.45
N ALA A 73 4.63 23.40 1.56
CA ALA A 73 4.66 22.76 2.88
C ALA A 73 3.60 21.65 2.94
N ALA A 74 4.06 20.40 3.05
CA ALA A 74 3.24 19.19 3.09
C ALA A 74 2.28 19.10 4.28
#